data_AF-A0AA92UYS4-F1
#
_entry.id   AF-A0AA92UYS4-F1
#
_cell.length_a   1.000
_cell.length_b   1.000
_cell.length_c   1.000
_cell.angle_alpha   90.00
_cell.angle_beta   90.00
_cell.angle_gamma   90.00
#
_symmetry.space_group_name_H-M   'P 1'
#
loop_
_entity.id
_entity.type
_entity.pdbx_description
1 polymer ?
#
loop_
_entity_poly.entity_id
_entity_poly.type
_entity_poly.pdbx_seq_one_letter_code
_entity_poly.pdbx_strand_id
1 'polypeptide(L)'
;MKIMHIGQMIGGLDIYIRNSIIYNKVEGNEYVIACGKDDKHQPVIRNGVEVKEYPISLFRSLNPLNDLKALIETVKIIKKEKPDVIHCEKKSK
;
A
#
# COMPACT_ATOMS: atom_id res chain seq x y z
N MET A 1 14.12 3.19 7.94
CA MET A 1 12.77 3.31 8.53
C MET A 1 11.82 2.40 7.76
N LYS A 2 10.80 1.85 8.40
CA LYS A 2 9.76 1.07 7.72
C LYS A 2 8.61 1.98 7.32
N ILE A 3 8.31 2.03 6.04
CA ILE A 3 7.29 2.90 5.45
C ILE A 3 6.18 2.02 4.86
N MET A 4 4.94 2.28 5.25
CA MET A 4 3.78 1.57 4.76
C MET A 4 2.96 2.47 3.84
N HIS A 5 2.73 2.02 2.60
CA HIS A 5 1.76 2.65 1.71
C HIS A 5 0.41 1.93 1.83
N ILE A 6 -0.68 2.68 1.95
CA ILE A 6 -2.05 2.18 1.94
C ILE A 6 -2.79 2.90 0.83
N GLY A 7 -3.28 2.16 -0.16
CA GLY A 7 -3.98 2.76 -1.28
C GLY A 7 -4.24 1.78 -2.41
N GLN A 8 -5.04 2.21 -3.39
CA GLN A 8 -5.31 1.37 -4.55
C GLN A 8 -4.19 1.47 -5.59
N MET A 9 -3.66 0.34 -6.02
CA MET A 9 -2.61 0.24 -7.03
C MET A 9 -3.22 0.28 -8.44
N ILE A 10 -3.79 1.43 -8.81
CA ILE A 10 -4.50 1.61 -10.08
C ILE A 10 -4.15 2.96 -10.73
N GLY A 11 -3.74 2.92 -11.99
CA GLY A 11 -3.56 4.11 -12.82
C GLY A 11 -2.46 5.03 -12.26
N GLY A 12 -2.72 6.33 -12.19
CA GLY A 12 -1.74 7.31 -11.68
C GLY A 12 -1.30 7.04 -10.24
N LEU A 13 -2.13 6.40 -9.42
CA LEU A 13 -1.79 6.11 -8.04
C LEU A 13 -0.76 4.96 -7.90
N ASP A 14 -0.85 3.93 -8.74
CA ASP A 14 0.19 2.88 -8.85
C ASP A 14 1.53 3.52 -9.22
N ILE A 15 1.54 4.37 -10.26
CA ILE A 15 2.76 5.06 -10.71
C ILE A 15 3.37 5.89 -9.58
N TYR A 16 2.55 6.65 -8.85
CA TYR A 16 3.02 7.45 -7.73
C TYR A 16 3.63 6.59 -6.62
N ILE A 17 2.90 5.59 -6.13
CA ILE A 17 3.37 4.71 -5.04
C ILE A 17 4.66 4.01 -5.47
N ARG A 18 4.67 3.41 -6.67
CA ARG A 18 5.84 2.73 -7.24
C ARG A 18 7.05 3.66 -7.33
N ASN A 19 6.89 4.86 -7.87
CA ASN A 19 7.98 5.81 -8.03
C ASN A 19 8.50 6.30 -6.67
N SER A 20 7.61 6.50 -5.69
CA SER A 20 7.99 6.91 -4.34
C SER A 20 8.86 5.86 -3.63
N ILE A 21 8.69 4.58 -3.99
CA ILE A 21 9.46 3.45 -3.46
C ILE A 21 10.77 3.27 -4.24
N ILE A 22 10.70 3.21 -5.58
CA ILE A 22 11.84 2.89 -6.44
C ILE A 22 12.88 4.01 -6.45
N TYR A 23 12.44 5.28 -6.50
CA TYR A 23 13.36 6.42 -6.60
C TYR A 23 13.82 6.96 -5.24
N ASN A 24 13.39 6.35 -4.13
CA ASN A 24 13.88 6.74 -2.82
C ASN A 24 15.35 6.31 -2.64
N LYS A 25 16.24 7.29 -2.48
CA LYS A 25 17.69 7.09 -2.34
C LYS A 25 18.14 6.64 -0.95
N VAL A 26 17.25 6.56 0.04
CA VAL A 26 17.60 6.11 1.39
C VAL A 26 17.56 4.58 1.42
N GLU A 27 18.74 3.96 1.38
CA GLU A 27 18.87 2.50 1.30
C GLU A 27 18.29 1.77 2.52
N GLY A 28 18.44 2.34 3.73
CA GLY A 28 17.92 1.75 4.97
C GLY A 28 16.39 1.84 5.15
N ASN A 29 15.64 2.24 4.12
CA ASN A 29 14.19 2.22 4.17
C ASN A 29 13.63 0.88 3.72
N GLU A 30 12.70 0.35 4.51
CA GLU A 30 11.90 -0.83 4.18
C GLU A 30 10.51 -0.39 3.76
N TYR A 31 9.92 -1.08 2.79
CA TYR A 31 8.62 -0.74 2.25
C TYR A 31 7.65 -1.91 2.37
N VAL A 32 6.41 -1.58 2.73
CA VAL A 32 5.27 -2.50 2.71
C VAL A 32 4.10 -1.79 2.05
N ILE A 33 3.33 -2.51 1.25
CA ILE A 33 2.14 -1.96 0.58
C ILE A 33 0.92 -2.72 1.11
N ALA A 34 -0.14 -2.03 1.48
CA ALA A 34 -1.47 -2.58 1.63
C ALA A 34 -2.37 -2.04 0.52
N CYS A 35 -2.77 -2.90 -0.41
CA CYS A 35 -3.48 -2.53 -1.63
C CYS A 35 -4.80 -3.28 -1.77
N GLY A 36 -5.67 -2.82 -2.66
CA GLY A 36 -6.93 -3.50 -2.94
C GLY A 36 -6.67 -4.89 -3.48
N LYS A 37 -7.30 -5.91 -2.90
CA LYS A 37 -7.16 -7.31 -3.32
C LYS A 37 -7.51 -7.58 -4.80
N ASP A 38 -8.30 -6.70 -5.39
CA ASP A 38 -8.73 -6.77 -6.80
C ASP A 38 -7.92 -5.81 -7.70
N ASP A 39 -6.91 -5.13 -7.15
CA ASP A 39 -6.02 -4.26 -7.90
C ASP A 39 -5.09 -5.13 -8.75
N LYS A 40 -5.32 -5.15 -10.06
CA LYS A 40 -4.46 -5.86 -11.00
C LYS A 40 -3.26 -4.96 -11.35
N HIS A 41 -2.14 -5.15 -10.66
CA HIS A 41 -0.89 -4.48 -10.98
C HIS A 41 0.28 -5.47 -10.97
N GLN A 42 1.40 -5.06 -11.56
CA GLN A 42 2.65 -5.81 -11.46
C GLN A 42 3.29 -5.58 -10.10
N PRO A 43 4.00 -6.56 -9.53
CA PRO A 43 4.72 -6.38 -8.26
C PRO A 43 5.64 -5.16 -8.29
N VAL A 44 5.79 -4.49 -7.15
CA VAL A 44 6.77 -3.41 -7.00
C VAL A 44 8.13 -4.02 -6.67
N ILE A 45 9.14 -3.78 -7.52
CA ILE A 45 10.51 -4.26 -7.29
C ILE A 45 11.39 -3.09 -6.87
N ARG A 46 12.07 -3.21 -5.73
CA ARG A 46 13.10 -2.27 -5.28
C ARG A 46 14.42 -2.99 -5.08
N ASN A 47 15.47 -2.52 -5.75
CA ASN A 47 16.82 -3.11 -5.68
C ASN A 47 16.85 -4.63 -5.98
N GLY A 48 16.02 -5.08 -6.92
CA GLY A 48 15.91 -6.49 -7.29
C GLY A 48 15.08 -7.35 -6.33
N VAL A 49 14.53 -6.78 -5.27
CA VAL A 49 13.68 -7.47 -4.29
C VAL A 49 12.23 -7.00 -4.44
N GLU A 50 11.30 -7.95 -4.46
CA GLU A 50 9.87 -7.65 -4.44
C GLU A 50 9.47 -7.04 -3.10
N VAL A 51 8.78 -5.90 -3.17
CA VAL A 51 8.24 -5.21 -2.01
C VAL A 51 7.07 -6.02 -1.47
N LYS A 52 6.98 -6.15 -0.15
CA LYS A 52 5.93 -6.95 0.47
C LYS A 52 4.57 -6.29 0.32
N GLU A 53 3.59 -7.03 -0.18
CA GLU A 53 2.24 -6.54 -0.41
C GLU A 53 1.18 -7.30 0.40
N TYR A 54 0.17 -6.58 0.87
CA TYR A 54 -0.96 -7.08 1.61
C TYR A 54 -2.26 -6.73 0.89
N PRO A 55 -2.90 -7.69 0.22
CA PRO A 55 -4.21 -7.48 -0.36
C PRO A 55 -5.26 -7.31 0.77
N ILE A 56 -5.97 -6.20 0.77
CA ILE A 56 -7.05 -5.87 1.72
C ILE A 56 -8.37 -5.65 0.98
N SER A 57 -9.49 -5.68 1.70
CA SER A 57 -10.84 -5.48 1.19
C SER A 57 -11.13 -4.02 0.82
N LEU A 58 -10.16 -3.31 0.24
CA LEU A 58 -10.26 -1.92 -0.20
C LEU A 58 -10.83 -1.86 -1.63
N PHE A 59 -11.93 -1.14 -1.81
CA PHE A 59 -12.63 -1.00 -3.09
C PHE A 59 -12.77 0.47 -3.50
N ARG A 60 -12.96 0.72 -4.80
CA ARG A 60 -13.16 2.09 -5.31
C ARG A 60 -14.48 2.73 -4.85
N SER A 61 -15.51 1.90 -4.73
CA SER A 61 -16.84 2.35 -4.33
C SER A 61 -16.99 2.17 -2.84
N LEU A 62 -17.50 3.20 -2.17
CA LEU A 62 -17.82 3.14 -0.74
C LEU A 62 -18.83 2.03 -0.51
N ASN A 63 -18.52 1.17 0.44
CA ASN A 63 -19.38 0.10 0.90
C ASN A 63 -19.08 -0.09 2.40
N PRO A 64 -20.00 0.32 3.30
CA PRO A 64 -19.71 0.38 4.73
C PRO A 64 -19.17 -0.92 5.33
N LEU A 65 -19.64 -2.08 4.86
CA LEU A 65 -19.19 -3.38 5.35
C LEU A 65 -17.77 -3.70 4.88
N ASN A 66 -17.48 -3.45 3.61
CA ASN A 66 -16.14 -3.66 3.06
C ASN A 66 -15.15 -2.64 3.61
N ASP A 67 -15.56 -1.38 3.78
CA ASP A 67 -14.72 -0.31 4.34
C ASP A 67 -14.34 -0.61 5.80
N LEU A 68 -15.30 -1.08 6.62
CA LEU A 68 -15.02 -1.52 7.99
C LEU A 68 -14.08 -2.73 7.99
N LYS A 69 -14.29 -3.69 7.09
CA LYS A 69 -13.41 -4.86 6.97
C LYS A 69 -11.99 -4.46 6.57
N ALA A 70 -11.84 -3.59 5.57
CA ALA A 70 -10.56 -3.06 5.12
C ALA A 70 -9.83 -2.32 6.25
N LEU A 71 -10.56 -1.54 7.06
CA LEU A 71 -9.99 -0.86 8.22
C LEU A 71 -9.44 -1.86 9.24
N ILE A 72 -10.20 -2.90 9.59
CA ILE A 72 -9.75 -3.93 10.53
C ILE A 72 -8.52 -4.68 10.00
N GLU A 73 -8.52 -5.06 8.72
CA GLU A 73 -7.38 -5.71 8.05
C GLU A 73 -6.14 -4.80 8.09
N THR A 74 -6.32 -3.53 7.75
CA THR A 74 -5.26 -2.51 7.77
C THR A 74 -4.67 -2.35 9.17
N VAL A 75 -5.51 -2.23 10.22
CA VAL A 75 -5.04 -2.11 11.62
C VAL A 75 -4.24 -3.35 12.05
N LYS A 76 -4.65 -4.55 11.63
CA LYS A 76 -3.90 -5.78 11.91
C LYS A 76 -2.53 -5.76 11.24
N ILE A 77 -2.45 -5.30 10.00
CA ILE A 77 -1.19 -5.20 9.26
C ILE A 77 -0.27 -4.16 9.91
N ILE A 78 -0.79 -2.97 10.27
CA ILE A 78 -0.03 -1.94 10.98
C ILE A 78 0.55 -2.49 12.29
N LYS A 79 -0.26 -3.22 13.09
CA LYS A 79 0.21 -3.84 14.33
C LYS A 79 1.29 -4.91 14.11
N LYS A 80 1.21 -5.65 13.00
CA LYS A 80 2.18 -6.69 12.63
C LYS A 80 3.49 -6.10 12.15
N GLU A 81 3.43 -5.15 11.22
CA GLU A 81 4.61 -4.61 10.55
C GLU A 81 5.29 -3.50 11.34
N LYS A 82 4.52 -2.78 12.19
CA LYS A 82 4.97 -1.64 12.99
C LYS A 82 5.74 -0.60 12.15
N PRO A 83 5.12 -0.05 11.09
CA PRO A 83 5.78 0.98 10.28
C PRO A 83 6.03 2.25 11.10
N ASP A 84 7.14 2.93 10.82
CA ASP A 84 7.47 4.24 11.38
C ASP A 84 6.59 5.34 10.76
N VAL A 85 6.25 5.18 9.47
CA VAL A 85 5.46 6.15 8.70
C VAL A 85 4.42 5.41 7.85
N ILE A 86 3.22 5.96 7.82
CA ILE A 86 2.12 5.46 6.98
C ILE A 86 1.74 6.55 5.98
N HIS A 87 1.87 6.24 4.69
CA HIS A 87 1.35 7.05 3.59
C HIS A 87 0.01 6.48 3.16
N CYS A 88 -1.06 7.21 3.44
CA CYS A 88 -2.40 6.81 3.05
C CYS A 88 -2.84 7.62 1.85
N GLU A 89 -2.97 6.96 0.71
CA GLU A 89 -3.27 7.62 -0.55
C GLU A 89 -4.76 7.57 -0.83
N LYS A 90 -5.36 8.76 -0.94
CA LYS A 90 -6.77 8.91 -1.25
C LYS A 90 -6.94 9.16 -2.74
N LYS A 91 -7.80 8.35 -3.37
CA LYS A 91 -8.36 8.72 -4.67
C LYS A 91 -9.49 9.73 -4.45
N SER A 92 -9.28 10.99 -4.80
CA SER A 92 -10.42 11.92 -4.93
C SER A 92 -11.23 11.50 -6.14
N LYS A 93 -12.54 11.36 -5.95
CA LYS A 93 -13.49 11.46 -7.07
C LYS A 93 -13.63 12.92 -7.47
#